data_AF-A0A7Y0JME8-F1
#
_entry.id   AF-A0A7Y0JME8-F1
#
_cell.length_a   1.000
_cell.length_b   1.000
_cell.length_c   1.000
_cell.angle_alpha   90.00
_cell.angle_beta   90.00
_cell.angle_gamma   90.00
#
_symmetry.space_group_name_H-M   'P 1'
#
loop_
_entity.id
_entity.type
_entity.pdbx_description
1 polymer ?
#
loop_
_entity_poly.entity_id
_entity_poly.type
_entity_poly.pdbx_seq_one_letter_code
_entity_poly.pdbx_strand_id
1 'polypeptide(L)'
;MTDMPVARPPRSWELQTAVVLAAIAVAALVAIVLSLSDLAILAFVRSSGASGMTPFVAWIVEHIDLINGLSLFAVIAYTGGWVFWRRRTRAMLARIGDVDGKAITHWAVVACYLAIGVAFLLRLNGAGQDGSVTSKITFDAVQEAVRAVGISLLLLGVWQIRTQVRAAVVEAGVLLRRTNVPKFAAVTAAPLAAAVPSDLRAADDGFWAEVSELAASTGADLPLLEATGPLAHRWHLVGKSGEVGAVRADIPSGAVVTVFADPPAEGFTPPEAAKYHSFLETSAGDLQYQSVTDKRVPAFLARTRGARRWALYPAEASGELRAVTL
;
A
#
# COMPACT_ATOMS: atom_id res chain seq x y z
N MET A 1 21.40 0.94 22.35
CA MET A 1 20.78 0.54 21.07
C MET A 1 19.39 1.13 21.04
N THR A 2 19.19 2.20 20.28
CA THR A 2 17.88 2.81 20.07
C THR A 2 17.12 1.99 19.03
N ASP A 3 15.97 1.45 19.40
CA ASP A 3 15.08 0.71 18.49
C ASP A 3 14.69 1.61 17.32
N MET A 4 15.33 1.39 16.18
CA MET A 4 14.97 2.14 14.98
C MET A 4 13.56 1.75 14.54
N PRO A 5 12.66 2.71 14.26
CA PRO A 5 11.32 2.42 13.82
C PRO A 5 11.39 1.66 12.49
N VAL A 6 11.01 0.38 12.52
CA VAL A 6 10.93 -0.49 11.34
C VAL A 6 9.79 0.02 10.46
N ALA A 7 10.05 0.27 9.18
CA ALA A 7 9.01 0.63 8.23
C ALA A 7 7.98 -0.51 8.15
N ARG A 8 6.69 -0.17 8.30
CA ARG A 8 5.59 -1.15 8.31
C ARG A 8 4.53 -0.75 7.29
N PRO A 9 3.85 -1.71 6.66
CA PRO A 9 2.68 -1.41 5.86
C PRO A 9 1.61 -0.67 6.68
N PRO A 10 0.74 0.12 6.03
CA PRO A 10 -0.39 0.75 6.72
C PRO A 10 -1.25 -0.29 7.44
N ARG A 11 -1.65 -0.01 8.70
CA ARG A 11 -2.51 -0.92 9.48
C ARG A 11 -3.82 -1.28 8.77
N SER A 12 -4.37 -0.35 7.99
CA SER A 12 -5.58 -0.59 7.18
C SER A 12 -5.37 -1.66 6.11
N TRP A 13 -4.19 -1.73 5.50
CA TRP A 13 -3.83 -2.79 4.55
C TRP A 13 -3.68 -4.14 5.26
N GLU A 14 -3.09 -4.17 6.46
CA GLU A 14 -2.96 -5.41 7.24
C GLU A 14 -4.33 -5.98 7.64
N LEU A 15 -5.25 -5.11 8.08
CA LEU A 15 -6.63 -5.50 8.41
C LEU A 15 -7.35 -6.05 7.18
N GLN A 16 -7.25 -5.38 6.03
CA GLN A 16 -7.86 -5.85 4.79
C GLN A 16 -7.30 -7.20 4.35
N THR A 17 -5.99 -7.41 4.49
CA THR A 17 -5.35 -8.69 4.19
C THR A 17 -5.86 -9.80 5.11
N ALA A 18 -6.03 -9.52 6.40
CA ALA A 18 -6.60 -10.46 7.35
C ALA A 18 -8.06 -10.83 7.01
N VAL A 19 -8.88 -9.85 6.62
CA VAL A 19 -10.27 -10.09 6.18
C VAL A 19 -10.31 -10.97 4.94
N VAL A 20 -9.46 -10.72 3.94
CA VAL A 20 -9.38 -11.56 2.73
C VAL A 20 -8.95 -12.98 3.07
N LEU A 21 -7.91 -13.16 3.90
CA LEU A 21 -7.47 -14.48 4.35
C LEU A 21 -8.59 -15.22 5.09
N ALA A 22 -9.33 -14.55 5.97
CA ALA A 22 -10.46 -15.15 6.68
C ALA A 22 -11.58 -15.56 5.71
N ALA A 23 -11.94 -14.70 4.75
CA ALA A 23 -12.95 -15.04 3.74
C ALA A 23 -12.56 -16.25 2.88
N ILE A 24 -11.29 -16.32 2.45
CA ILE A 24 -10.76 -17.48 1.71
C ILE A 24 -10.77 -18.74 2.58
N ALA A 25 -10.37 -18.64 3.84
CA ALA A 25 -10.35 -19.77 4.77
C ALA A 25 -11.77 -20.32 5.03
N VAL A 26 -12.76 -19.44 5.21
CA VAL A 26 -14.17 -19.84 5.34
C VAL A 26 -14.65 -20.53 4.07
N ALA A 27 -14.35 -19.98 2.90
CA ALA A 27 -14.72 -20.61 1.62
C ALA A 27 -14.07 -21.99 1.44
N ALA A 28 -12.80 -22.15 1.83
CA ALA A 28 -12.10 -23.44 1.79
C ALA A 28 -12.75 -24.46 2.72
N LEU A 29 -13.10 -24.04 3.95
CA LEU A 29 -13.75 -24.90 4.93
C LEU A 29 -15.11 -25.39 4.42
N VAL A 30 -15.93 -24.49 3.86
CA VAL A 30 -17.23 -24.85 3.27
C VAL A 30 -17.06 -25.86 2.13
N ALA A 31 -16.09 -25.65 1.23
CA ALA A 31 -15.81 -26.57 0.14
C ALA A 31 -15.36 -27.96 0.64
N ILE A 32 -14.54 -28.01 1.70
CA ILE A 32 -14.12 -29.27 2.32
C ILE A 32 -15.31 -29.99 2.95
N VAL A 33 -16.18 -29.28 3.68
CA VAL A 33 -17.39 -29.87 4.30
C VAL A 33 -18.31 -30.46 3.24
N LEU A 34 -18.54 -29.74 2.14
CA LEU A 34 -19.34 -30.23 1.01
C LEU A 34 -18.71 -31.49 0.38
N SER A 35 -17.41 -31.46 0.08
CA SER A 35 -16.71 -32.61 -0.50
C SER A 35 -16.76 -33.86 0.40
N LEU A 36 -16.57 -33.70 1.72
CA LEU A 36 -16.69 -34.81 2.67
C LEU A 36 -18.12 -35.35 2.76
N SER A 37 -19.12 -34.48 2.62
CA SER A 37 -20.52 -34.87 2.62
C SER A 37 -20.88 -35.69 1.39
N ASP A 38 -20.44 -35.27 0.21
CA ASP A 38 -20.63 -36.02 -1.03
C ASP A 38 -20.00 -37.41 -0.96
N LEU A 39 -18.78 -37.50 -0.41
CA LEU A 39 -18.10 -38.78 -0.20
C LEU A 39 -18.85 -39.68 0.79
N ALA A 40 -19.43 -39.12 1.85
CA ALA A 40 -20.22 -39.88 2.81
C ALA A 40 -21.55 -40.37 2.22
N ILE A 41 -22.23 -39.54 1.43
CA ILE A 41 -23.44 -39.93 0.68
C ILE A 41 -23.10 -41.02 -0.33
N LEU A 42 -21.98 -40.89 -1.04
CA LEU A 42 -21.50 -41.91 -1.98
C LEU A 42 -21.26 -43.25 -1.28
N ALA A 43 -20.61 -43.23 -0.12
CA ALA A 43 -20.38 -44.43 0.68
C ALA A 43 -21.70 -45.09 1.13
N PHE A 44 -22.67 -44.29 1.56
CA PHE A 44 -24.01 -44.74 1.94
C PHE A 44 -24.77 -45.38 0.76
N VAL A 45 -24.75 -44.74 -0.41
CA VAL A 45 -25.39 -45.28 -1.63
C VAL A 45 -24.74 -46.59 -2.05
N ARG A 46 -23.40 -46.68 -2.01
CA ARG A 46 -22.67 -47.90 -2.35
C ARG A 46 -22.93 -49.05 -1.37
N SER A 47 -23.18 -48.75 -0.09
CA SER A 47 -23.53 -49.76 0.91
C SER A 47 -24.99 -50.18 0.88
N SER A 48 -25.79 -49.68 -0.08
CA SER A 48 -27.26 -49.87 -0.12
C SER A 48 -27.93 -49.49 1.20
N GLY A 49 -27.37 -48.49 1.90
CA GLY A 49 -27.85 -48.02 3.19
C GLY A 49 -27.50 -48.88 4.40
N ALA A 50 -26.74 -49.97 4.24
CA ALA A 50 -26.41 -50.90 5.33
C ALA A 50 -25.68 -50.23 6.51
N SER A 51 -24.89 -49.19 6.24
CA SER A 51 -24.13 -48.46 7.26
C SER A 51 -24.94 -47.38 7.99
N GLY A 52 -26.15 -47.06 7.51
CA GLY A 52 -26.88 -45.86 7.93
C GLY A 52 -26.16 -44.57 7.51
N MET A 53 -26.84 -43.44 7.64
CA MET A 53 -26.28 -42.11 7.44
C MET A 53 -25.89 -41.52 8.80
N THR A 54 -24.70 -40.92 8.91
CA THR A 54 -24.30 -40.28 10.16
C THR A 54 -25.18 -39.06 10.43
N PRO A 55 -25.45 -38.68 11.71
CA PRO A 55 -26.30 -37.53 12.04
C PRO A 55 -25.82 -36.22 11.39
N PHE A 56 -24.50 -36.05 11.25
CA PHE A 56 -23.91 -34.90 10.59
C PHE A 56 -24.25 -34.82 9.09
N VAL A 57 -24.14 -35.94 8.37
CA VAL A 57 -24.46 -35.98 6.94
C VAL A 57 -25.96 -35.80 6.71
N ALA A 58 -26.80 -36.38 7.58
CA ALA A 58 -28.25 -36.18 7.54
C ALA A 58 -28.63 -34.70 7.70
N TRP A 59 -28.00 -34.00 8.67
CA TRP A 59 -28.20 -32.57 8.87
C TRP A 59 -27.77 -31.74 7.64
N ILE A 60 -26.67 -32.11 6.98
CA ILE A 60 -26.21 -31.43 5.75
C ILE A 60 -27.20 -31.61 4.61
N VAL A 61 -27.73 -32.83 4.42
CA VAL A 61 -28.75 -33.10 3.40
C VAL A 61 -30.02 -32.29 3.66
N GLU A 62 -30.44 -32.18 4.92
CA GLU A 62 -31.59 -31.37 5.32
C GLU A 62 -31.39 -29.87 5.04
N HIS A 63 -30.16 -29.37 5.16
CA HIS A 63 -29.82 -27.95 5.01
C HIS A 63 -29.06 -27.64 3.71
N ILE A 64 -29.14 -28.51 2.70
CA ILE A 64 -28.29 -28.42 1.51
C ILE A 64 -28.46 -27.09 0.76
N ASP A 65 -29.68 -26.56 0.69
CA ASP A 65 -29.96 -25.27 0.03
C ASP A 65 -29.31 -24.09 0.77
N LEU A 66 -29.35 -24.10 2.09
CA LEU A 66 -28.69 -23.09 2.92
C LEU A 66 -27.16 -23.15 2.72
N ILE A 67 -26.59 -24.35 2.72
CA ILE A 67 -25.16 -24.56 2.53
C ILE A 67 -24.72 -24.13 1.12
N ASN A 68 -25.53 -24.45 0.09
CA ASN A 68 -25.31 -23.99 -1.27
C ASN A 68 -25.35 -22.45 -1.37
N GLY A 69 -26.31 -21.82 -0.72
CA GLY A 69 -26.40 -20.36 -0.61
C GLY A 69 -25.17 -19.74 0.06
N LEU A 70 -24.72 -20.34 1.18
CA LEU A 70 -23.50 -19.92 1.88
C LEU A 70 -22.23 -20.11 1.03
N SER A 71 -22.15 -21.23 0.31
CA SER A 71 -21.04 -21.52 -0.62
C SER A 71 -20.98 -20.47 -1.73
N LEU A 72 -22.12 -20.17 -2.37
CA LEU A 72 -22.21 -19.12 -3.40
C LEU A 72 -21.80 -17.74 -2.85
N PHE A 73 -22.33 -17.38 -1.68
CA PHE A 73 -21.99 -16.12 -1.02
C PHE A 73 -20.49 -16.04 -0.70
N ALA A 74 -19.91 -17.10 -0.13
CA ALA A 74 -18.48 -17.17 0.17
C ALA A 74 -17.64 -16.99 -1.09
N VAL A 75 -18.07 -17.56 -2.22
CA VAL A 75 -17.38 -17.46 -3.51
C VAL A 75 -17.37 -16.05 -4.05
N ILE A 76 -18.52 -15.38 -4.03
CA ILE A 76 -18.63 -13.97 -4.41
C ILE A 76 -17.76 -13.12 -3.48
N ALA A 77 -17.83 -13.35 -2.17
CA ALA A 77 -17.09 -12.59 -1.16
C ALA A 77 -15.57 -12.72 -1.32
N TYR A 78 -15.02 -13.94 -1.45
CA TYR A 78 -13.57 -14.10 -1.60
C TYR A 78 -13.09 -13.62 -2.98
N THR A 79 -13.87 -13.80 -4.04
CA THR A 79 -13.49 -13.36 -5.40
C THR A 79 -13.45 -11.84 -5.48
N GLY A 80 -14.52 -11.17 -5.02
CA GLY A 80 -14.59 -9.72 -4.97
C GLY A 80 -13.55 -9.13 -4.02
N GLY A 81 -13.39 -9.72 -2.83
CA GLY A 81 -12.38 -9.35 -1.84
C GLY A 81 -10.96 -9.46 -2.38
N TRP A 82 -10.63 -10.55 -3.07
CA TRP A 82 -9.35 -10.77 -3.73
C TRP A 82 -9.05 -9.71 -4.80
N VAL A 83 -9.99 -9.46 -5.72
CA VAL A 83 -9.80 -8.47 -6.80
C VAL A 83 -9.60 -7.07 -6.22
N PHE A 84 -10.45 -6.67 -5.27
CA PHE A 84 -10.36 -5.38 -4.60
C PHE A 84 -9.04 -5.22 -3.85
N TRP A 85 -8.67 -6.21 -3.02
CA TRP A 85 -7.42 -6.20 -2.25
C TRP A 85 -6.19 -6.16 -3.15
N ARG A 86 -6.18 -6.93 -4.25
CA ARG A 86 -5.06 -6.96 -5.19
C ARG A 86 -4.87 -5.61 -5.89
N ARG A 87 -5.96 -4.97 -6.34
CA ARG A 87 -5.90 -3.62 -6.93
C ARG A 87 -5.35 -2.60 -5.94
N ARG A 88 -5.82 -2.63 -4.70
CA ARG A 88 -5.38 -1.70 -3.66
C ARG A 88 -3.93 -1.93 -3.23
N THR A 89 -3.50 -3.18 -3.13
CA THR A 89 -2.10 -3.54 -2.84
C THR A 89 -1.17 -3.07 -3.95
N ARG A 90 -1.55 -3.25 -5.22
CA ARG A 90 -0.79 -2.71 -6.36
C ARG A 90 -0.67 -1.18 -6.30
N ALA A 91 -1.78 -0.48 -6.04
CA ALA A 91 -1.76 0.98 -5.92
C ALA A 91 -0.88 1.47 -4.75
N MET A 92 -0.82 0.71 -3.66
CA MET A 92 0.08 0.99 -2.53
C MET A 92 1.56 0.77 -2.92
N LEU A 93 1.87 -0.34 -3.58
CA LEU A 93 3.23 -0.69 -4.01
C LEU A 93 3.79 0.25 -5.07
N ALA A 94 2.95 0.70 -6.00
CA ALA A 94 3.33 1.70 -6.98
C ALA A 94 3.81 3.01 -6.33
N ARG A 95 3.27 3.38 -5.16
CA ARG A 95 3.69 4.59 -4.41
C ARG A 95 5.09 4.46 -3.78
N ILE A 96 5.61 3.25 -3.64
CA ILE A 96 6.94 2.98 -3.08
C ILE A 96 7.93 2.51 -4.16
N GLY A 97 7.59 2.65 -5.44
CA GLY A 97 8.47 2.34 -6.57
C GLY A 97 8.39 0.91 -7.12
N ASP A 98 7.55 0.02 -6.58
CA ASP A 98 7.34 -1.33 -7.16
C ASP A 98 6.28 -1.25 -8.27
N VAL A 99 6.70 -0.77 -9.44
CA VAL A 99 5.85 -0.61 -10.64
C VAL A 99 5.60 -1.96 -11.32
N ASP A 100 6.58 -2.86 -11.30
CA ASP A 100 6.49 -4.20 -11.89
C ASP A 100 5.51 -5.10 -11.12
N GLY A 101 5.20 -4.76 -9.87
CA GLY A 101 4.30 -5.53 -9.01
C GLY A 101 4.86 -6.91 -8.68
N LYS A 102 6.19 -7.06 -8.61
CA LYS A 102 6.84 -8.35 -8.32
C LYS A 102 6.38 -8.88 -6.96
N ALA A 103 6.20 -8.00 -5.98
CA ALA A 103 5.78 -8.37 -4.63
C ALA A 103 4.33 -8.90 -4.53
N ILE A 104 3.51 -8.81 -5.59
CA ILE A 104 2.14 -9.37 -5.64
C ILE A 104 2.02 -10.57 -6.58
N THR A 105 3.14 -11.11 -7.05
CA THR A 105 3.17 -12.28 -7.92
C THR A 105 3.62 -13.51 -7.14
N HIS A 106 2.82 -14.57 -7.20
CA HIS A 106 3.15 -15.85 -6.61
C HIS A 106 2.54 -16.98 -7.44
N TRP A 107 3.30 -18.04 -7.69
CA TRP A 107 2.88 -19.17 -8.54
C TRP A 107 1.58 -19.83 -8.04
N ALA A 108 1.38 -19.87 -6.72
CA ALA A 108 0.18 -20.47 -6.13
C ALA A 108 -1.13 -19.78 -6.57
N VAL A 109 -1.09 -18.48 -6.90
CA VAL A 109 -2.24 -17.76 -7.48
C VAL A 109 -2.56 -18.28 -8.88
N VAL A 110 -1.54 -18.53 -9.71
CA VAL A 110 -1.71 -19.11 -11.04
C VAL A 110 -2.26 -20.54 -10.93
N ALA A 111 -1.70 -21.34 -10.03
CA ALA A 111 -2.17 -22.69 -9.76
C ALA A 111 -3.64 -22.72 -9.26
N CYS A 112 -4.04 -21.75 -8.44
CA CYS A 112 -5.44 -21.56 -8.05
C CYS A 112 -6.35 -21.32 -9.27
N TYR A 113 -5.98 -20.41 -10.18
CA TYR A 113 -6.78 -20.14 -11.37
C TYR A 113 -6.89 -21.37 -12.28
N LEU A 114 -5.82 -22.14 -12.43
CA LEU A 114 -5.84 -23.40 -13.16
C LEU A 114 -6.79 -24.41 -12.49
N ALA A 115 -6.74 -24.56 -11.16
CA ALA A 115 -7.63 -25.46 -10.43
C ALA A 115 -9.10 -25.04 -10.57
N ILE A 116 -9.42 -23.74 -10.49
CA ILE A 116 -10.79 -23.23 -10.73
C ILE A 116 -11.21 -23.51 -12.17
N GLY A 117 -10.33 -23.31 -13.15
CA GLY A 117 -10.58 -23.64 -14.54
C GLY A 117 -10.88 -25.12 -14.76
N VAL A 118 -10.10 -26.02 -14.14
CA VAL A 118 -10.34 -27.47 -14.17
C VAL A 118 -11.67 -27.82 -13.52
N ALA A 119 -11.99 -27.28 -12.34
CA ALA A 119 -13.27 -27.51 -11.67
C ALA A 119 -14.45 -27.04 -12.55
N PHE A 120 -14.31 -25.92 -13.25
CA PHE A 120 -15.32 -25.43 -14.19
C PHE A 120 -15.48 -26.36 -15.40
N LEU A 121 -14.37 -26.81 -16.01
CA LEU A 121 -14.40 -27.76 -17.12
C LEU A 121 -15.00 -29.11 -16.72
N LEU A 122 -14.73 -29.57 -15.49
CA LEU A 122 -15.42 -30.72 -14.93
C LEU A 122 -16.93 -30.41 -14.92
N ARG A 123 -17.38 -29.34 -14.27
CA ARG A 123 -18.82 -29.02 -14.18
C ARG A 123 -19.54 -29.07 -15.54
N LEU A 124 -18.93 -28.51 -16.59
CA LEU A 124 -19.49 -28.53 -17.94
C LEU A 124 -19.59 -29.94 -18.53
N ASN A 125 -18.56 -30.78 -18.35
CA ASN A 125 -18.58 -32.16 -18.84
C ASN A 125 -19.60 -33.04 -18.08
N GLY A 126 -19.77 -32.81 -16.78
CA GLY A 126 -20.73 -33.57 -15.96
C GLY A 126 -22.20 -33.24 -16.28
N ALA A 127 -22.49 -32.02 -16.73
CA ALA A 127 -23.86 -31.56 -16.99
C ALA A 127 -24.58 -32.30 -18.14
N GLY A 128 -23.83 -32.91 -19.07
CA GLY A 128 -24.39 -33.58 -20.25
C GLY A 128 -24.47 -35.11 -20.16
N GLN A 129 -24.06 -35.73 -19.05
CA GLN A 129 -24.03 -37.19 -18.93
C GLN A 129 -25.29 -37.74 -18.22
N ASP A 130 -26.01 -38.63 -18.92
CA ASP A 130 -27.01 -39.53 -18.34
C ASP A 130 -26.31 -40.67 -17.57
N GLY A 131 -25.63 -40.30 -16.48
CA GLY A 131 -24.93 -41.23 -15.61
C GLY A 131 -25.80 -41.72 -14.45
N SER A 132 -25.39 -42.84 -13.84
CA SER A 132 -25.95 -43.30 -12.56
C SER A 132 -25.79 -42.24 -11.46
N VAL A 133 -26.64 -42.28 -10.43
CA VAL A 133 -26.55 -41.37 -9.27
C VAL A 133 -25.14 -41.42 -8.66
N THR A 134 -24.54 -42.61 -8.57
CA THR A 134 -23.17 -42.83 -8.08
C THR A 134 -22.12 -42.08 -8.90
N SER A 135 -22.24 -42.06 -10.24
CA SER A 135 -21.27 -41.34 -11.07
C SER A 135 -21.42 -39.83 -10.94
N LYS A 136 -22.66 -39.31 -10.82
CA LYS A 136 -22.92 -37.89 -10.59
C LYS A 136 -22.33 -37.42 -9.26
N ILE A 137 -22.58 -38.14 -8.16
CA ILE A 137 -22.00 -37.82 -6.84
C ILE A 137 -20.47 -37.91 -6.86
N THR A 138 -19.91 -38.93 -7.52
CA THR A 138 -18.44 -39.05 -7.64
C THR A 138 -17.86 -37.84 -8.38
N PHE A 139 -18.54 -37.38 -9.42
CA PHE A 139 -18.12 -36.25 -10.22
C PHE A 139 -18.17 -34.93 -9.44
N ASP A 140 -19.26 -34.69 -8.71
CA ASP A 140 -19.43 -33.52 -7.85
C ASP A 140 -18.36 -33.52 -6.73
N ALA A 141 -18.10 -34.67 -6.10
CA ALA A 141 -17.06 -34.81 -5.07
C ALA A 141 -15.66 -34.48 -5.60
N VAL A 142 -15.32 -34.96 -6.81
CA VAL A 142 -14.04 -34.65 -7.47
C VAL A 142 -13.94 -33.16 -7.81
N GLN A 143 -15.02 -32.58 -8.35
CA GLN A 143 -15.06 -31.15 -8.68
C GLN A 143 -14.84 -30.29 -7.43
N GLU A 144 -15.54 -30.56 -6.33
CA GLU A 144 -15.39 -29.81 -5.08
C GLU A 144 -14.02 -30.04 -4.43
N ALA A 145 -13.43 -31.24 -4.55
CA ALA A 145 -12.07 -31.50 -4.10
C ALA A 145 -11.04 -30.65 -4.88
N VAL A 146 -11.13 -30.60 -6.21
CA VAL A 146 -10.26 -29.75 -7.05
C VAL A 146 -10.42 -28.28 -6.67
N ARG A 147 -11.65 -27.84 -6.43
CA ARG A 147 -11.95 -26.48 -5.98
C ARG A 147 -11.33 -26.18 -4.61
N ALA A 148 -11.47 -27.08 -3.64
CA ALA A 148 -10.89 -26.94 -2.31
C ALA A 148 -9.36 -26.82 -2.36
N VAL A 149 -8.70 -27.60 -3.23
CA VAL A 149 -7.27 -27.47 -3.52
C VAL A 149 -6.96 -26.08 -4.09
N GLY A 150 -7.73 -25.62 -5.09
CA GLY A 150 -7.56 -24.29 -5.67
C GLY A 150 -7.68 -23.15 -4.66
N ILE A 151 -8.67 -23.18 -3.77
CA ILE A 151 -8.88 -22.16 -2.72
C ILE A 151 -7.76 -22.22 -1.68
N SER A 152 -7.30 -23.42 -1.32
CA SER A 152 -6.17 -23.60 -0.39
C SER A 152 -4.86 -23.03 -0.95
N LEU A 153 -4.61 -23.21 -2.25
CA LEU A 153 -3.48 -22.58 -2.94
C LEU A 153 -3.60 -21.06 -2.98
N LEU A 154 -4.81 -20.52 -3.13
CA LEU A 154 -5.04 -19.07 -3.03
C LEU A 154 -4.71 -18.54 -1.64
N LEU A 155 -5.12 -19.25 -0.58
CA LEU A 155 -4.81 -18.88 0.81
C LEU A 155 -3.30 -18.81 1.03
N LEU A 156 -2.57 -19.84 0.59
CA LEU A 156 -1.11 -19.87 0.63
C LEU A 156 -0.50 -18.72 -0.19
N GLY A 157 -1.01 -18.48 -1.39
CA GLY A 157 -0.57 -17.39 -2.27
C GLY A 157 -0.74 -16.01 -1.62
N VAL A 158 -1.90 -15.72 -1.03
CA VAL A 158 -2.17 -14.45 -0.34
C VAL A 158 -1.27 -14.30 0.89
N TRP A 159 -1.05 -15.38 1.64
CA TRP A 159 -0.13 -15.37 2.78
C TRP A 159 1.31 -15.05 2.36
N GLN A 160 1.81 -15.66 1.28
CA GLN A 160 3.15 -15.39 0.77
C GLN A 160 3.26 -13.99 0.15
N ILE A 161 2.22 -13.51 -0.54
CA ILE A 161 2.20 -12.11 -1.01
C ILE A 161 2.24 -11.15 0.19
N ARG A 162 1.55 -11.45 1.29
CA ARG A 162 1.61 -10.62 2.50
C ARG A 162 3.04 -10.52 3.06
N THR A 163 3.79 -11.61 3.09
CA THR A 163 5.19 -11.60 3.56
C THR A 163 6.10 -10.84 2.59
N GLN A 164 5.94 -11.05 1.28
CA GLN A 164 6.67 -10.33 0.23
C GLN A 164 6.42 -8.82 0.28
N VAL A 165 5.16 -8.39 0.43
CA VAL A 165 4.80 -6.97 0.54
C VAL A 165 5.39 -6.34 1.79
N ARG A 166 5.39 -7.06 2.93
CA ARG A 166 6.04 -6.57 4.15
C ARG A 166 7.54 -6.39 3.95
N ALA A 167 8.22 -7.35 3.31
CA ALA A 167 9.63 -7.24 2.98
C ALA A 167 9.91 -6.06 2.05
N ALA A 168 9.13 -5.90 0.98
CA ALA A 168 9.25 -4.79 0.03
C ALA A 168 9.04 -3.42 0.70
N VAL A 169 8.08 -3.29 1.62
CA VAL A 169 7.86 -2.04 2.37
C VAL A 169 9.02 -1.74 3.33
N VAL A 170 9.58 -2.76 3.97
CA VAL A 170 10.77 -2.60 4.82
C VAL A 170 11.96 -2.16 3.98
N GLU A 171 12.21 -2.81 2.86
CA GLU A 171 13.29 -2.48 1.93
C GLU A 171 13.14 -1.07 1.36
N ALA A 172 11.95 -0.71 0.86
CA ALA A 172 11.67 0.63 0.37
C ALA A 172 11.81 1.70 1.47
N GLY A 173 11.38 1.39 2.70
CA GLY A 173 11.56 2.28 3.85
C GLY A 173 13.04 2.44 4.25
N VAL A 174 13.86 1.41 4.06
CA VAL A 174 15.32 1.48 4.23
C VAL A 174 15.95 2.28 3.10
N LEU A 175 15.51 2.08 1.84
CA LEU A 175 16.00 2.82 0.69
C LEU A 175 15.70 4.31 0.86
N LEU A 176 14.45 4.71 1.12
CA LEU A 176 14.07 6.10 1.41
C LEU A 176 14.88 6.70 2.57
N ARG A 177 15.25 5.90 3.57
CA ARG A 177 16.10 6.33 4.68
C ARG A 177 17.58 6.43 4.28
N ARG A 178 18.07 5.56 3.41
CA ARG A 178 19.44 5.59 2.87
C ARG A 178 19.62 6.69 1.83
N THR A 179 18.59 7.05 1.08
CA THR A 179 18.63 8.22 0.18
C THR A 179 18.62 9.55 0.96
N ASN A 180 18.23 9.51 2.24
CA ASN A 180 18.45 10.60 3.20
C ASN A 180 19.85 10.58 3.86
N VAL A 181 20.77 9.74 3.40
CA VAL A 181 22.20 9.88 3.73
C VAL A 181 22.82 10.87 2.73
N PRO A 182 23.49 11.94 3.19
CA PRO A 182 24.05 12.95 2.31
C PRO A 182 25.14 12.32 1.43
N LYS A 183 25.07 12.61 0.12
CA LYS A 183 25.92 12.11 -0.98
C LYS A 183 25.73 10.63 -1.29
N PHE A 184 25.07 10.31 -2.41
CA PHE A 184 25.76 9.83 -3.61
C PHE A 184 24.78 9.65 -4.78
N ALA A 185 25.23 10.16 -5.93
CA ALA A 185 24.76 9.95 -7.29
C ALA A 185 23.30 10.34 -7.57
N ALA A 186 23.16 11.49 -8.25
CA ALA A 186 22.04 11.83 -9.09
C ALA A 186 21.67 10.62 -9.97
N VAL A 187 20.69 9.83 -9.51
CA VAL A 187 19.94 8.98 -10.43
C VAL A 187 19.11 9.96 -11.22
N THR A 188 19.46 10.12 -12.49
CA THR A 188 18.68 10.78 -13.52
C THR A 188 17.35 10.04 -13.70
N ALA A 189 16.47 10.15 -12.71
CA ALA A 189 15.07 9.85 -12.89
C ALA A 189 14.58 10.86 -13.94
N ALA A 190 14.30 10.37 -15.15
CA ALA A 190 13.64 11.15 -16.17
C ALA A 190 12.47 11.88 -15.50
N PRO A 191 12.38 13.21 -15.62
CA PRO A 191 11.38 13.99 -14.91
C PRO A 191 10.02 13.44 -15.31
N LEU A 192 9.36 12.79 -14.35
CA LEU A 192 7.92 12.63 -14.41
C LEU A 192 7.41 14.07 -14.44
N ALA A 193 7.09 14.54 -15.64
CA ALA A 193 6.49 15.83 -15.90
C ALA A 193 5.12 15.86 -15.20
N ALA A 194 5.15 16.03 -13.88
CA ALA A 194 4.03 16.58 -13.17
C ALA A 194 3.73 17.89 -13.89
N ALA A 195 2.49 18.08 -14.32
CA ALA A 195 2.06 19.32 -14.97
C ALA A 195 2.43 20.47 -14.04
N VAL A 196 3.51 21.16 -14.39
CA VAL A 196 3.99 22.33 -13.66
C VAL A 196 2.89 23.38 -13.77
N PRO A 197 2.41 23.93 -12.65
CA PRO A 197 1.44 25.01 -12.70
C PRO A 197 1.99 26.14 -13.58
N SER A 198 1.26 26.51 -14.64
CA SER A 198 1.72 27.46 -15.66
C SER A 198 1.89 28.89 -15.15
N ASP A 199 1.45 29.15 -13.92
CA ASP A 199 1.50 30.42 -13.20
C ASP A 199 2.80 30.61 -12.40
N LEU A 200 3.66 29.58 -12.30
CA LEU A 200 4.94 29.71 -11.59
C LEU A 200 6.03 30.32 -12.48
N ARG A 201 6.75 31.30 -11.95
CA ARG A 201 7.95 31.86 -12.59
C ARG A 201 9.10 30.85 -12.61
N ALA A 202 10.07 31.04 -13.50
CA ALA A 202 11.30 30.26 -13.50
C ALA A 202 12.18 30.61 -12.29
N ALA A 203 12.89 29.62 -11.75
CA ALA A 203 13.91 29.79 -10.72
C ALA A 203 15.25 30.20 -11.38
N ASP A 204 15.22 31.32 -12.09
CA ASP A 204 16.35 31.92 -12.79
C ASP A 204 17.31 32.66 -11.84
N ASP A 205 18.33 33.30 -12.39
CA ASP A 205 19.32 34.05 -11.60
C ASP A 205 18.67 35.17 -10.77
N GLY A 206 17.58 35.78 -11.26
CA GLY A 206 16.81 36.80 -10.55
C GLY A 206 16.12 36.22 -9.31
N PHE A 207 15.45 35.08 -9.46
CA PHE A 207 14.86 34.34 -8.34
C PHE A 207 15.92 34.02 -7.27
N TRP A 208 17.07 33.47 -7.67
CA TRP A 208 18.11 33.09 -6.71
C TRP A 208 18.77 34.30 -6.04
N ALA A 209 18.85 35.45 -6.73
CA ALA A 209 19.29 36.71 -6.12
C ALA A 209 18.31 37.19 -5.06
N GLU A 210 17.00 37.14 -5.31
CA GLU A 210 15.98 37.48 -4.32
C GLU A 210 16.04 36.57 -3.08
N VAL A 211 16.25 35.26 -3.28
CA VAL A 211 16.40 34.30 -2.17
C VAL A 211 17.67 34.59 -1.36
N SER A 212 18.76 34.95 -2.03
CA SER A 212 20.02 35.33 -1.39
C SER A 212 19.87 36.59 -0.54
N GLU A 213 19.25 37.63 -1.10
CA GLU A 213 18.97 38.89 -0.40
C GLU A 213 18.02 38.67 0.79
N LEU A 214 16.95 37.89 0.61
CA LEU A 214 16.02 37.55 1.68
C LEU A 214 16.76 36.86 2.83
N ALA A 215 17.58 35.84 2.56
CA ALA A 215 18.32 35.11 3.58
C ALA A 215 19.31 36.01 4.35
N ALA A 216 20.01 36.89 3.63
CA ALA A 216 20.91 37.87 4.23
C ALA A 216 20.15 38.88 5.11
N SER A 217 18.99 39.37 4.65
CA SER A 217 18.18 40.36 5.37
C SER A 217 17.55 39.81 6.66
N THR A 218 17.10 38.56 6.64
CA THR A 218 16.52 37.89 7.82
C THR A 218 17.58 37.57 8.87
N GLY A 219 18.85 37.43 8.47
CA GLY A 219 19.96 37.07 9.35
C GLY A 219 19.87 35.66 9.93
N ALA A 220 19.03 34.80 9.34
CA ALA A 220 18.76 33.42 9.77
C ALA A 220 18.72 32.48 8.55
N ASP A 221 18.80 31.17 8.81
CA ASP A 221 18.71 30.18 7.75
C ASP A 221 17.25 30.09 7.23
N LEU A 222 17.07 30.30 5.92
CA LEU A 222 15.75 30.23 5.29
C LEU A 222 15.43 28.80 4.84
N PRO A 223 14.25 28.27 5.18
CA PRO A 223 13.82 26.99 4.69
C PRO A 223 13.28 27.10 3.26
N LEU A 224 13.76 26.18 2.43
CA LEU A 224 13.36 26.03 1.05
C LEU A 224 12.81 24.62 0.86
N LEU A 225 11.57 24.52 0.41
CA LEU A 225 10.93 23.25 0.07
C LEU A 225 11.08 22.99 -1.42
N GLU A 226 11.73 21.89 -1.75
CA GLU A 226 11.75 21.29 -3.07
C GLU A 226 10.57 20.32 -3.19
N ALA A 227 9.83 20.38 -4.30
CA ALA A 227 8.80 19.41 -4.67
C ALA A 227 9.02 18.88 -6.09
N THR A 228 9.33 17.59 -6.20
CA THR A 228 9.47 16.85 -7.47
C THR A 228 8.21 16.02 -7.71
N GLY A 229 7.13 16.72 -8.03
CA GLY A 229 5.79 16.13 -8.19
C GLY A 229 5.00 16.03 -6.87
N PRO A 230 3.86 15.31 -6.85
CA PRO A 230 2.88 15.41 -5.76
C PRO A 230 3.31 14.73 -4.45
N LEU A 231 4.38 13.94 -4.46
CA LEU A 231 4.76 13.08 -3.33
C LEU A 231 6.19 13.32 -2.83
N ALA A 232 7.14 13.65 -3.71
CA ALA A 232 8.53 13.84 -3.34
C ALA A 232 8.75 15.29 -2.90
N HIS A 233 9.08 15.45 -1.62
CA HIS A 233 9.36 16.75 -1.02
C HIS A 233 10.64 16.67 -0.20
N ARG A 234 11.49 17.69 -0.30
CA ARG A 234 12.76 17.77 0.43
C ARG A 234 12.98 19.18 0.95
N TRP A 235 13.44 19.28 2.18
CA TRP A 235 13.83 20.56 2.76
C TRP A 235 15.30 20.84 2.49
N HIS A 236 15.57 22.11 2.20
CA HIS A 236 16.89 22.71 2.14
C HIS A 236 16.94 23.91 3.08
N LEU A 237 18.14 24.31 3.46
CA LEU A 237 18.38 25.54 4.20
C LEU A 237 19.32 26.42 3.40
N VAL A 238 18.87 27.63 3.10
CA VAL A 238 19.73 28.69 2.59
C VAL A 238 20.34 29.37 3.79
N GLY A 239 21.67 29.32 3.91
CA GLY A 239 22.37 29.89 5.06
C GLY A 239 22.18 31.39 5.15
N LYS A 240 22.23 31.94 6.36
CA LYS A 240 22.14 33.39 6.64
C LYS A 240 23.13 34.30 5.87
N SER A 241 24.17 33.74 5.25
CA SER A 241 25.09 34.48 4.38
C SER A 241 24.50 34.79 2.99
N GLY A 242 23.37 34.18 2.63
CA GLY A 242 22.77 34.28 1.30
C GLY A 242 23.46 33.40 0.25
N GLU A 243 24.35 32.50 0.63
CA GLU A 243 25.02 31.58 -0.31
C GLU A 243 24.03 30.52 -0.84
N VAL A 244 23.50 30.75 -2.04
CA VAL A 244 22.51 29.87 -2.68
C VAL A 244 23.13 28.84 -3.64
N GLY A 245 24.42 28.96 -3.98
CA GLY A 245 25.04 28.17 -5.04
C GLY A 245 24.99 26.65 -4.82
N ALA A 246 25.25 26.21 -3.58
CA ALA A 246 25.20 24.79 -3.23
C ALA A 246 23.76 24.23 -3.25
N VAL A 247 22.79 25.01 -2.74
CA VAL A 247 21.38 24.63 -2.73
C VAL A 247 20.84 24.54 -4.16
N ARG A 248 21.11 25.57 -4.97
CA ARG A 248 20.74 25.61 -6.39
C ARG A 248 21.28 24.42 -7.18
N ALA A 249 22.53 24.02 -6.93
CA ALA A 249 23.16 22.91 -7.63
C ALA A 249 22.60 21.53 -7.23
N ASP A 250 22.00 21.40 -6.04
CA ASP A 250 21.45 20.14 -5.53
C ASP A 250 19.98 19.91 -5.95
N ILE A 251 19.28 20.95 -6.43
CA ILE A 251 17.89 20.86 -6.83
C ILE A 251 17.80 20.44 -8.29
N PRO A 252 17.11 19.34 -8.63
CA PRO A 252 16.96 18.89 -10.01
C PRO A 252 16.10 19.87 -10.83
N SER A 253 16.34 19.93 -12.14
CA SER A 253 15.50 20.66 -13.10
C SER A 253 14.05 20.14 -13.07
N GLY A 254 13.08 21.03 -13.19
CA GLY A 254 11.65 20.75 -13.15
C GLY A 254 11.05 20.63 -11.75
N ALA A 255 11.84 20.84 -10.70
CA ALA A 255 11.34 20.90 -9.33
C ALA A 255 10.64 22.23 -9.05
N VAL A 256 9.55 22.18 -8.29
CA VAL A 256 8.93 23.39 -7.73
C VAL A 256 9.67 23.72 -6.43
N VAL A 257 10.19 24.94 -6.35
CA VAL A 257 10.88 25.47 -5.19
C VAL A 257 9.99 26.50 -4.52
N THR A 258 9.82 26.35 -3.21
CA THR A 258 9.05 27.26 -2.36
C THR A 258 9.91 27.74 -1.21
N VAL A 259 10.16 29.05 -1.13
CA VAL A 259 10.92 29.67 -0.05
C VAL A 259 9.97 30.33 0.94
N PHE A 260 10.14 30.00 2.22
CA PHE A 260 9.34 30.56 3.30
C PHE A 260 10.17 31.63 4.00
N ALA A 261 9.63 32.85 4.07
CA ALA A 261 10.34 34.00 4.63
C ALA A 261 10.55 33.91 6.15
N ASP A 262 9.67 33.20 6.85
CA ASP A 262 9.75 33.02 8.30
C ASP A 262 10.70 31.86 8.64
N PRO A 263 11.87 32.13 9.27
CA PRO A 263 12.83 31.08 9.59
C PRO A 263 12.30 30.17 10.71
N PRO A 264 12.73 28.91 10.77
CA PRO A 264 12.33 27.99 11.82
C PRO A 264 13.02 28.39 13.13
N ALA A 265 12.23 28.73 14.16
CA ALA A 265 12.73 29.26 15.42
C ALA A 265 12.13 28.56 16.65
N GLU A 266 12.83 28.64 17.78
CA GLU A 266 12.34 28.20 19.08
C GLU A 266 11.16 29.10 19.49
N GLY A 267 9.94 28.56 19.50
CA GLY A 267 8.71 29.34 19.75
C GLY A 267 7.91 29.71 18.50
N PHE A 268 8.23 29.13 17.33
CA PHE A 268 7.42 29.28 16.12
C PHE A 268 5.95 28.93 16.39
N THR A 269 5.04 29.87 16.12
CA THR A 269 3.60 29.64 16.23
C THR A 269 3.03 29.51 14.82
N PRO A 270 2.56 28.32 14.42
CA PRO A 270 2.04 28.15 13.07
C PRO A 270 0.76 28.98 12.87
N PRO A 271 0.62 29.67 11.72
CA PRO A 271 -0.66 30.27 11.34
C PRO A 271 -1.72 29.18 11.15
N GLU A 272 -3.01 29.54 11.25
CA GLU A 272 -4.10 28.58 11.06
C GLU A 272 -4.20 28.14 9.60
N ALA A 273 -4.20 26.82 9.36
CA ALA A 273 -4.35 26.22 8.04
C ALA A 273 -4.92 24.80 8.14
N ALA A 274 -5.62 24.36 7.08
CA ALA A 274 -6.11 22.99 7.01
C ALA A 274 -4.98 21.95 6.89
N LYS A 275 -3.86 22.36 6.27
CA LYS A 275 -2.72 21.51 5.96
C LYS A 275 -1.41 22.29 5.98
N TYR A 276 -0.37 21.62 6.46
CA TYR A 276 0.97 22.16 6.63
C TYR A 276 2.03 21.28 5.96
N HIS A 277 3.10 21.93 5.51
CA HIS A 277 4.41 21.34 5.26
C HIS A 277 5.23 21.46 6.54
N SER A 278 5.55 20.33 7.17
CA SER A 278 6.34 20.35 8.39
C SER A 278 7.83 20.35 8.10
N PHE A 279 8.55 21.27 8.74
CA PHE A 279 9.99 21.29 8.82
C PHE A 279 10.42 20.76 10.19
N LEU A 280 11.30 19.76 10.22
CA LEU A 280 11.83 19.20 11.46
C LEU A 280 13.31 18.83 11.28
N GLU A 281 14.19 19.51 11.99
CA GLU A 281 15.62 19.18 12.04
C GLU A 281 15.89 18.29 13.26
N THR A 282 16.41 17.09 13.02
CA THR A 282 16.81 16.18 14.08
C THR A 282 18.07 16.66 14.81
N SER A 283 18.38 16.07 15.96
CA SER A 283 19.65 16.35 16.65
C SER A 283 20.89 15.98 15.82
N ALA A 284 20.76 15.11 14.82
CA ALA A 284 21.83 14.77 13.87
C ALA A 284 21.99 15.80 12.74
N GLY A 285 21.10 16.78 12.62
CA GLY A 285 21.07 17.77 11.54
C GLY A 285 20.25 17.35 10.32
N ASP A 286 19.63 16.16 10.34
CA ASP A 286 18.78 15.71 9.23
C ASP A 286 17.48 16.50 9.17
N LEU A 287 17.12 16.98 7.98
CA LEU A 287 15.85 17.67 7.73
C LEU A 287 14.77 16.67 7.31
N GLN A 288 13.66 16.65 8.03
CA GLN A 288 12.52 15.76 7.77
C GLN A 288 11.31 16.53 7.26
N TYR A 289 10.71 16.00 6.20
CA TYR A 289 9.44 16.47 5.68
C TYR A 289 8.29 15.56 6.12
N GLN A 290 7.16 16.17 6.48
CA GLN A 290 5.89 15.48 6.64
C GLN A 290 4.75 16.45 6.30
N SER A 291 3.71 15.95 5.63
CA SER A 291 2.45 16.69 5.54
C SER A 291 1.62 16.48 6.80
N VAL A 292 1.24 17.58 7.44
CA VAL A 292 0.52 17.60 8.72
C VAL A 292 -0.83 18.28 8.50
N THR A 293 -1.92 17.64 8.91
CA THR A 293 -3.24 18.29 8.94
C THR A 293 -3.43 19.02 10.27
N ASP A 294 -4.33 19.99 10.32
CA ASP A 294 -4.81 20.67 11.54
C ASP A 294 -4.93 19.73 12.78
N LYS A 295 -5.63 18.61 12.64
CA LYS A 295 -5.86 17.61 13.71
C LYS A 295 -4.60 16.92 14.21
N ARG A 296 -3.51 16.98 13.44
CA ARG A 296 -2.23 16.34 13.74
C ARG A 296 -1.17 17.32 14.25
N VAL A 297 -1.47 18.62 14.28
CA VAL A 297 -0.56 19.64 14.82
C VAL A 297 -0.13 19.32 16.26
N PRO A 298 -1.03 18.97 17.22
CA PRO A 298 -0.60 18.67 18.58
C PRO A 298 0.39 17.49 18.67
N ALA A 299 0.16 16.45 17.87
CA ALA A 299 1.05 15.29 17.81
C ALA A 299 2.40 15.62 17.14
N PHE A 300 2.41 16.52 16.16
CA PHE A 300 3.63 17.05 15.58
C PHE A 300 4.44 17.82 16.63
N LEU A 301 3.81 18.80 17.29
CA LEU A 301 4.43 19.64 18.33
C LEU A 301 4.97 18.81 19.52
N ALA A 302 4.33 17.70 19.87
CA ALA A 302 4.86 16.82 20.91
C ALA A 302 6.23 16.20 20.53
N ARG A 303 6.48 15.95 19.24
CA ARG A 303 7.75 15.38 18.74
C ARG A 303 8.86 16.43 18.60
N THR A 304 8.52 17.71 18.49
CA THR A 304 9.51 18.78 18.29
C THR A 304 10.30 19.10 19.56
N ARG A 305 9.89 18.59 20.73
CA ARG A 305 10.58 18.79 22.02
C ARG A 305 12.05 18.34 22.04
N GLY A 306 12.44 17.41 21.17
CA GLY A 306 13.83 16.96 21.01
C GLY A 306 14.48 17.39 19.70
N ALA A 307 13.83 18.26 18.93
CA ALA A 307 14.32 18.74 17.65
C ALA A 307 15.15 20.02 17.83
N ARG A 308 16.12 20.22 16.94
CA ARG A 308 16.97 21.42 16.98
C ARG A 308 16.23 22.64 16.44
N ARG A 309 15.53 22.48 15.31
CA ARG A 309 14.69 23.49 14.67
C ARG A 309 13.43 22.81 14.14
N TRP A 310 12.32 23.54 14.14
CA TRP A 310 11.08 23.05 13.57
C TRP A 310 10.21 24.22 13.12
N ALA A 311 9.34 23.98 12.14
CA ALA A 311 8.30 24.90 11.71
C ALA A 311 7.15 24.13 11.04
N LEU A 312 6.01 24.79 10.92
CA LEU A 312 4.84 24.29 10.18
C LEU A 312 4.36 25.40 9.26
N TYR A 313 4.62 25.24 7.97
CA TYR A 313 4.23 26.22 6.97
C TYR A 313 2.92 25.80 6.31
N PRO A 314 1.94 26.69 6.13
CA PRO A 314 0.70 26.37 5.41
C PRO A 314 0.99 25.85 4.01
N ALA A 315 0.26 24.84 3.56
CA ALA A 315 0.44 24.33 2.19
C ALA A 315 -0.02 25.32 1.11
N GLU A 316 -0.90 26.25 1.48
CA GLU A 316 -1.57 27.20 0.58
C GLU A 316 -1.18 28.66 0.88
N ALA A 317 -0.05 28.94 1.54
CA ALA A 317 0.27 30.31 1.91
C ALA A 317 0.50 31.20 0.68
N SER A 318 -0.16 32.36 0.66
CA SER A 318 -0.22 33.28 -0.48
C SER A 318 0.92 34.32 -0.52
N GLY A 319 2.02 34.09 0.18
CA GLY A 319 3.15 35.02 0.29
C GLY A 319 4.53 34.40 0.07
N GLU A 320 4.58 33.15 -0.39
CA GLU A 320 5.83 32.42 -0.59
C GLU A 320 6.45 32.73 -1.96
N LEU A 321 7.78 32.88 -2.01
CA LEU A 321 8.50 32.93 -3.27
C LEU A 321 8.49 31.52 -3.87
N ARG A 322 7.68 31.32 -4.90
CA ARG A 322 7.55 30.06 -5.62
C ARG A 322 8.10 30.18 -7.03
N ALA A 323 8.89 29.21 -7.43
CA ALA A 323 9.45 29.14 -8.76
C ALA A 323 9.71 27.70 -9.19
N VAL A 324 9.94 27.50 -10.49
CA VAL A 324 10.23 26.19 -11.09
C VAL A 324 11.65 26.19 -11.59
N THR A 325 12.46 25.20 -11.18
CA THR A 325 13.81 25.06 -11.70
C THR A 325 13.80 24.69 -13.16
N LEU A 326 14.60 25.39 -13.95
CA LEU A 326 14.82 25.10 -15.37
C LEU A 326 15.84 23.98 -15.56
#